data_AF-A0AAP5YDF0-F1
#
_entry.id   AF-A0AAP5YDF0-F1
#
_cell.length_a   1.000
_cell.length_b   1.000
_cell.length_c   1.000
_cell.angle_alpha   90.00
_cell.angle_beta   90.00
_cell.angle_gamma   90.00
#
_symmetry.space_group_name_H-M   'P 1'
#
loop_
_entity.id
_entity.type
_entity.pdbx_description
1 polymer ?
#
loop_
_entity_poly.entity_id
_entity_poly.type
_entity_poly.pdbx_seq_one_letter_code
_entity_poly.pdbx_strand_id
1 'polypeptide(L)'
;MKKTLLSLFMVSVSFAVVGEEARYTMDDLKALNSSKNWNELLAHAEDIRPSQRNSEWESLVQNAALGAFEHYVASGAKDDAIGLGQQLILSYPFLSQSKSFTQQFSKELVPAAQPCIQYAIEGCVE
;
A
#
# COMPACT_ATOMS: atom_id res chain seq x y z
N MET A 1 55.62 49.98 11.46
CA MET A 1 54.24 49.82 10.92
C MET A 1 54.28 48.91 9.69
N LYS A 2 53.90 47.64 9.82
CA LYS A 2 53.59 46.75 8.68
C LYS A 2 52.57 45.74 9.19
N LYS A 3 51.29 45.96 8.84
CA LYS A 3 50.17 45.07 9.19
C LYS A 3 50.09 44.00 8.12
N THR A 4 50.55 42.79 8.43
CA THR A 4 50.30 41.60 7.63
C THR A 4 48.87 41.13 7.86
N LEU A 5 48.01 41.35 6.87
CA LEU A 5 46.68 40.75 6.76
C LEU A 5 46.85 39.30 6.28
N LEU A 6 46.78 38.34 7.21
CA LEU A 6 46.66 36.92 6.88
C LEU A 6 45.15 36.59 6.87
N SER A 7 44.58 36.53 5.68
CA SER A 7 43.17 36.17 5.47
C SER A 7 42.99 34.67 5.70
N LEU A 8 42.28 34.32 6.76
CA LEU A 8 41.98 32.94 7.16
C LEU A 8 40.75 32.46 6.37
N PHE A 9 40.97 31.78 5.24
CA PHE A 9 39.89 31.15 4.48
C PHE A 9 39.56 29.79 5.14
N MET A 10 38.56 29.80 6.03
CA MET A 10 38.06 28.59 6.69
C MET A 10 37.09 27.88 5.73
N VAL A 11 37.57 26.88 5.01
CA VAL A 11 36.73 26.03 4.13
C VAL A 11 35.99 25.03 5.00
N SER A 12 34.72 25.27 5.25
CA SER A 12 33.80 24.34 5.89
C SER A 12 33.39 23.26 4.88
N VAL A 13 33.93 22.05 5.03
CA VAL A 13 33.45 20.86 4.33
C VAL A 13 32.17 20.38 5.03
N SER A 14 31.02 20.68 4.46
CA SER A 14 29.74 20.11 4.90
C SER A 14 29.62 18.68 4.36
N PHE A 15 29.75 17.68 5.23
CA PHE A 15 29.34 16.31 4.91
C PHE A 15 27.82 16.25 4.93
N ALA A 16 27.20 16.13 3.75
CA ALA A 16 25.81 15.75 3.65
C ALA A 16 25.70 14.27 4.03
N VAL A 17 25.29 13.99 5.28
CA VAL A 17 24.77 12.67 5.64
C VAL A 17 23.46 12.52 4.88
N VAL A 18 23.48 11.74 3.81
CA VAL A 18 22.26 11.24 3.19
C VAL A 18 21.65 10.28 4.21
N GLY A 19 20.64 10.75 4.94
CA GLY A 19 19.85 9.89 5.80
C GLY A 19 19.11 8.89 4.92
N GLU A 20 19.45 7.61 5.00
CA GLU A 20 18.58 6.55 4.52
C GLU A 20 17.32 6.64 5.39
N GLU A 21 16.20 7.03 4.79
CA GLU A 21 14.90 7.04 5.46
C GLU A 21 14.69 5.64 6.04
N ALA A 22 14.43 5.56 7.36
CA ALA A 22 14.39 4.29 8.05
C ALA A 22 13.25 3.44 7.47
N ARG A 23 13.60 2.41 6.71
CA ARG A 23 12.61 1.46 6.15
C ARG A 23 11.82 0.81 7.28
N TYR A 24 10.52 0.64 7.08
CA TYR A 24 9.66 -0.01 8.05
C TYR A 24 10.10 -1.45 8.29
N THR A 25 10.01 -1.86 9.54
CA THR A 25 10.31 -3.20 10.00
C THR A 25 9.04 -4.03 10.16
N MET A 26 9.21 -5.31 10.48
CA MET A 26 8.08 -6.18 10.75
C MET A 26 7.30 -5.77 12.00
N ASP A 27 7.96 -5.19 12.99
CA ASP A 27 7.31 -4.70 14.20
C ASP A 27 6.50 -3.44 13.92
N ASP A 28 6.96 -2.59 12.99
CA ASP A 28 6.19 -1.41 12.55
C ASP A 28 4.91 -1.84 11.83
N LEU A 29 4.98 -2.84 10.93
CA LEU A 29 3.77 -3.37 10.28
C LEU A 29 2.80 -3.99 11.30
N LYS A 30 3.30 -4.66 12.34
CA LYS A 30 2.45 -5.17 13.44
C LYS A 30 1.77 -4.04 14.19
N ALA A 31 2.49 -2.96 14.51
CA ALA A 31 1.95 -1.79 15.20
C ALA A 31 0.88 -1.09 14.36
N LEU A 32 1.11 -0.92 13.05
CA LEU A 32 0.12 -0.38 12.12
C LEU A 32 -1.12 -1.28 12.02
N ASN A 33 -0.93 -2.59 12.00
CA ASN A 33 -2.05 -3.53 11.99
C ASN A 33 -2.89 -3.43 13.27
N SER A 34 -2.26 -3.35 14.44
CA SER A 34 -2.95 -3.18 15.72
C SER A 34 -3.71 -1.85 15.83
N SER A 35 -3.17 -0.78 15.25
CA SER A 35 -3.79 0.55 15.24
C SER A 35 -4.80 0.74 14.11
N LYS A 36 -4.95 -0.23 13.21
CA LYS A 36 -5.84 -0.17 12.03
C LYS A 36 -5.42 0.88 11.00
N ASN A 37 -4.13 1.22 10.95
CA ASN A 37 -3.56 2.14 9.97
C ASN A 37 -3.29 1.40 8.64
N TRP A 38 -4.37 0.95 8.00
CA TRP A 38 -4.32 0.03 6.86
C TRP A 38 -3.57 0.58 5.65
N ASN A 39 -3.85 1.84 5.29
CA ASN A 39 -3.25 2.47 4.11
C ASN A 39 -1.73 2.64 4.27
N GLU A 40 -1.28 3.03 5.47
CA GLU A 40 0.14 3.14 5.78
C GLU A 40 0.81 1.76 5.77
N LEU A 41 0.16 0.74 6.33
CA LEU A 41 0.68 -0.62 6.32
C LEU A 41 0.88 -1.12 4.89
N LEU A 42 -0.09 -0.89 4.00
CA LEU A 42 0.00 -1.28 2.59
C LEU A 42 1.09 -0.50 1.85
N ALA A 43 1.23 0.80 2.13
CA ALA A 43 2.28 1.63 1.53
C ALA A 43 3.70 1.15 1.89
N HIS A 44 3.88 0.63 3.11
CA HIS A 44 5.17 0.19 3.64
C HIS A 44 5.35 -1.33 3.66
N ALA A 45 4.39 -2.10 3.18
CA ALA A 45 4.47 -3.56 3.15
C ALA A 45 5.70 -4.05 2.35
N GLU A 46 6.12 -3.31 1.33
CA GLU A 46 7.26 -3.69 0.49
C GLU A 46 8.63 -3.28 1.04
N ASP A 47 8.67 -2.46 2.10
CA ASP A 47 9.92 -2.12 2.80
C ASP A 47 10.57 -3.38 3.40
N ILE A 48 9.75 -4.38 3.72
CA ILE A 48 10.20 -5.71 4.10
C ILE A 48 10.83 -6.38 2.88
N ARG A 49 12.11 -6.74 3.02
CA ARG A 49 12.86 -7.43 1.96
C ARG A 49 12.13 -8.70 1.52
N PRO A 50 12.13 -9.04 0.22
CA PRO A 50 11.47 -10.25 -0.28
C PRO A 50 11.86 -11.54 0.46
N SER A 51 13.12 -11.68 0.86
CA SER A 51 13.61 -12.84 1.64
C SER A 51 13.06 -12.93 3.07
N GLN A 52 12.42 -11.88 3.57
CA GLN A 52 11.83 -11.78 4.90
C GLN A 52 10.28 -11.79 4.85
N ARG A 53 9.68 -11.75 3.66
CA ARG A 53 8.22 -11.82 3.45
C ARG A 53 7.77 -13.27 3.65
N ASN A 54 7.34 -13.58 4.87
CA ASN A 54 6.86 -14.90 5.29
C ASN A 54 5.34 -14.88 5.50
N SER A 55 4.78 -15.96 6.04
CA SER A 55 3.34 -16.07 6.32
C SER A 55 2.82 -15.02 7.31
N GLU A 56 3.66 -14.52 8.22
CA GLU A 56 3.28 -13.43 9.12
C GLU A 56 3.12 -12.12 8.36
N TRP A 57 4.06 -11.79 7.47
CA TRP A 57 3.94 -10.64 6.56
C TRP A 57 2.69 -10.74 5.67
N GLU A 58 2.44 -11.90 5.07
CA GLU A 58 1.24 -12.12 4.23
C GLU A 58 -0.05 -11.90 5.04
N SER A 59 -0.08 -12.36 6.29
CA SER A 59 -1.23 -12.17 7.18
C SER A 59 -1.47 -10.68 7.49
N LEU A 60 -0.42 -9.91 7.72
CA LEU A 60 -0.52 -8.47 7.95
C LEU A 60 -1.03 -7.73 6.71
N VAL A 61 -0.48 -8.06 5.54
CA VAL A 61 -0.93 -7.48 4.26
C VAL A 61 -2.38 -7.85 3.97
N GLN A 62 -2.78 -9.10 4.21
CA GLN A 62 -4.17 -9.52 4.04
C GLN A 62 -5.13 -8.78 4.96
N ASN A 63 -4.77 -8.60 6.23
CA ASN A 63 -5.60 -7.87 7.18
C ASN A 63 -5.75 -6.39 6.79
N ALA A 64 -4.65 -5.75 6.39
CA ALA A 64 -4.68 -4.38 5.93
C ALA A 64 -5.44 -4.22 4.61
N ALA A 65 -5.28 -5.14 3.66
CA ALA A 65 -6.02 -5.16 2.40
C ALA A 65 -7.53 -5.23 2.65
N LEU A 66 -7.97 -6.17 3.51
CA LEU A 66 -9.38 -6.29 3.87
C LEU A 66 -9.88 -5.04 4.61
N GLY A 67 -9.14 -4.56 5.61
CA GLY A 67 -9.53 -3.41 6.41
C GLY A 67 -9.61 -2.10 5.60
N ALA A 68 -8.65 -1.87 4.70
CA ALA A 68 -8.68 -0.71 3.79
C ALA A 68 -9.87 -0.81 2.85
N PHE A 69 -10.09 -1.99 2.22
CA PHE A 69 -11.23 -2.20 1.34
C PHE A 69 -12.56 -1.95 2.04
N GLU A 70 -12.77 -2.54 3.23
CA GLU A 70 -13.97 -2.33 4.03
C GLU A 70 -14.17 -0.86 4.43
N HIS A 71 -13.08 -0.14 4.70
CA HIS A 71 -13.14 1.28 5.02
C HIS A 71 -13.66 2.12 3.83
N TYR A 72 -13.15 1.88 2.61
CA TYR A 72 -13.66 2.57 1.42
C TYR A 72 -15.12 2.21 1.10
N VAL A 73 -15.51 0.95 1.30
CA VAL A 73 -16.92 0.54 1.14
C VAL A 73 -17.81 1.25 2.14
N ALA A 74 -17.40 1.30 3.42
CA ALA A 74 -18.16 1.92 4.49
C ALA A 74 -18.28 3.45 4.35
N SER A 75 -17.29 4.10 3.73
CA SER A 75 -17.34 5.54 3.43
C SER A 75 -18.22 5.90 2.22
N GLY A 76 -18.72 4.89 1.49
CA GLY A 76 -19.51 5.07 0.27
C GLY A 76 -18.66 5.20 -1.00
N ALA A 77 -17.33 5.16 -0.90
CA ALA A 77 -16.40 5.23 -2.01
C ALA A 77 -16.19 3.85 -2.68
N LYS A 78 -17.29 3.28 -3.21
CA LYS A 78 -17.29 1.89 -3.72
C LYS A 78 -16.44 1.70 -4.97
N ASP A 79 -16.43 2.66 -5.89
CA ASP A 79 -15.61 2.57 -7.10
C ASP A 79 -14.11 2.59 -6.75
N ASP A 80 -13.72 3.45 -5.80
CA ASP A 80 -12.36 3.47 -5.25
C ASP A 80 -12.01 2.16 -4.55
N ALA A 81 -12.96 1.57 -3.79
CA ALA A 81 -12.78 0.26 -3.17
C ALA A 81 -12.52 -0.82 -4.24
N ILE A 82 -13.29 -0.83 -5.33
CA ILE A 82 -13.11 -1.79 -6.43
C ILE A 82 -11.75 -1.61 -7.09
N GLY A 83 -11.35 -0.36 -7.41
CA GLY A 83 -10.04 -0.05 -7.96
C GLY A 83 -8.90 -0.51 -7.05
N LEU A 84 -9.01 -0.23 -5.76
CA LEU A 84 -8.07 -0.71 -4.74
C LEU A 84 -8.02 -2.24 -4.72
N GLY A 85 -9.16 -2.92 -4.73
CA GLY A 85 -9.23 -4.38 -4.73
C GLY A 85 -8.51 -5.02 -5.92
N GLN A 86 -8.67 -4.45 -7.11
CA GLN A 86 -7.96 -4.88 -8.33
C GLN A 86 -6.45 -4.67 -8.19
N GLN A 87 -6.03 -3.48 -7.76
CA GLN A 87 -4.62 -3.16 -7.56
C GLN A 87 -3.98 -4.11 -6.54
N LEU A 88 -4.64 -4.38 -5.41
CA LEU A 88 -4.13 -5.25 -4.37
C LEU A 88 -3.91 -6.69 -4.85
N ILE A 89 -4.81 -7.25 -5.66
CA ILE A 89 -4.63 -8.60 -6.22
C ILE A 89 -3.43 -8.65 -7.18
N LEU A 90 -3.19 -7.58 -7.94
CA LEU A 90 -2.04 -7.49 -8.84
C LEU A 90 -0.72 -7.36 -8.07
N SER A 91 -0.69 -6.54 -7.02
CA SER A 91 0.50 -6.34 -6.17
C SER A 91 0.77 -7.55 -5.25
N TYR A 92 -0.26 -8.22 -4.76
CA TYR A 92 -0.19 -9.31 -3.80
C TYR A 92 -1.03 -10.51 -4.27
N PRO A 93 -0.51 -11.34 -5.20
CA PRO A 93 -1.28 -12.42 -5.81
C PRO A 93 -1.87 -13.44 -4.83
N PHE A 94 -1.27 -13.63 -3.65
CA PHE A 94 -1.81 -14.52 -2.61
C PHE A 94 -3.19 -14.06 -2.08
N LEU A 95 -3.55 -12.78 -2.23
CA LEU A 95 -4.89 -12.28 -1.86
C LEU A 95 -6.01 -12.93 -2.68
N SER A 96 -5.73 -13.41 -3.90
CA SER A 96 -6.68 -14.17 -4.70
C SER A 96 -7.07 -15.52 -4.06
N GLN A 97 -6.25 -16.02 -3.13
CA GLN A 97 -6.51 -17.25 -2.37
C GLN A 97 -7.15 -16.96 -1.02
N SER A 98 -7.17 -15.69 -0.58
CA SER A 98 -7.83 -15.28 0.66
C SER A 98 -9.34 -15.30 0.48
N LYS A 99 -10.01 -16.25 1.13
CA LYS A 99 -11.47 -16.35 1.12
C LYS A 99 -12.14 -15.08 1.64
N SER A 100 -11.64 -14.50 2.74
CA SER A 100 -12.24 -13.30 3.32
C SER A 100 -12.14 -12.11 2.38
N PHE A 101 -10.97 -11.88 1.77
CA PHE A 101 -10.78 -10.78 0.84
C PHE A 101 -11.60 -10.97 -0.44
N THR A 102 -11.51 -12.14 -1.08
CA THR A 102 -12.22 -12.44 -2.33
C THR A 102 -13.74 -12.39 -2.19
N GLN A 103 -14.29 -12.85 -1.05
CA GLN A 103 -15.72 -12.75 -0.77
C GLN A 103 -16.18 -11.30 -0.66
N GLN A 104 -15.45 -10.49 0.10
CA GLN A 104 -15.80 -9.08 0.30
C GLN A 104 -15.60 -8.26 -0.98
N PHE A 105 -14.54 -8.54 -1.74
CA PHE A 105 -14.30 -7.90 -3.04
C PHE A 105 -15.38 -8.25 -4.07
N SER A 106 -15.70 -9.54 -4.21
CA SER A 106 -16.72 -10.00 -5.18
C SER A 106 -18.11 -9.46 -4.85
N LYS A 107 -18.43 -9.29 -3.56
CA LYS A 107 -19.70 -8.73 -3.10
C LYS A 107 -19.95 -7.32 -3.64
N GLU A 108 -18.91 -6.51 -3.78
CA GLU A 108 -19.03 -5.16 -4.34
C GLU A 108 -18.80 -5.13 -5.86
N LEU A 109 -17.86 -5.93 -6.38
CA LEU A 109 -17.52 -5.96 -7.80
C LEU A 109 -18.66 -6.52 -8.68
N VAL A 110 -19.30 -7.62 -8.27
CA VAL A 110 -20.30 -8.30 -9.11
C VAL A 110 -21.50 -7.40 -9.41
N PRO A 111 -22.14 -6.74 -8.42
CA PRO A 111 -23.23 -5.80 -8.71
C PRO A 111 -22.78 -4.61 -9.56
N ALA A 112 -21.57 -4.09 -9.37
CA ALA A 112 -21.03 -2.99 -10.17
C ALA A 112 -20.81 -3.39 -11.64
N ALA A 113 -20.45 -4.65 -11.90
CA ALA A 113 -20.28 -5.17 -13.25
C ALA A 113 -21.59 -5.55 -13.96
N GLN A 114 -22.69 -5.74 -13.21
CA GLN A 114 -23.96 -6.23 -13.75
C GLN A 114 -24.50 -5.39 -14.93
N PRO A 115 -24.49 -4.04 -14.90
CA PRO A 115 -24.96 -3.25 -16.04
C PRO A 115 -24.12 -3.47 -17.30
N CYS A 116 -22.80 -3.62 -17.16
CA CYS A 116 -21.90 -3.88 -18.28
C CYS A 116 -22.18 -5.25 -18.92
N ILE A 117 -22.46 -6.26 -18.10
CA ILE A 117 -22.82 -7.60 -18.56
C ILE A 117 -24.16 -7.56 -19.29
N GLN A 118 -25.16 -6.88 -18.74
CA GLN A 118 -26.47 -6.74 -19.37
C GLN A 118 -26.36 -6.06 -20.74
N TYR A 119 -25.61 -4.95 -20.81
CA TYR A 119 -25.35 -4.25 -22.06
C TYR A 119 -24.65 -5.16 -23.09
N ALA A 120 -23.65 -5.94 -22.67
CA ALA A 120 -22.96 -6.87 -23.56
C ALA A 120 -23.90 -7.95 -24.12
N ILE A 121 -24.83 -8.48 -23.32
CA ILE A 121 -25.80 -9.49 -23.75
C ILE A 121 -26.84 -8.89 -24.71
N GLU A 122 -27.37 -7.70 -24.42
CA GLU A 122 -28.31 -6.99 -25.30
C GLU A 122 -27.66 -6.52 -26.62
N GLY A 123 -26.35 -6.26 -26.61
CA GLY A 123 -25.56 -5.98 -27.81
C GLY A 123 -25.21 -7.23 -28.64
N CYS A 124 -25.44 -8.44 -28.11
CA CYS A 124 -25.20 -9.73 -28.77
C CYS A 124 -26.48 -10.32 -29.40
N VAL A 125 -27.50 -9.50 -29.68
CA VAL A 125 -28.67 -9.95 -30.46
C VAL A 125 -28.22 -10.16 -31.91
N GLU A 126 -28.05 -11.43 -32.31
CA GLU A 126 -27.95 -11.86 -33.72
C GLU A 126 -29.26 -11.63 -34.46
#